data_AF-A0A973FSF6-F1
#
_entry.id   AF-A0A973FSF6-F1
#
_cell.length_a   1.000
_cell.length_b   1.000
_cell.length_c   1.000
_cell.angle_alpha   90.00
_cell.angle_beta   90.00
_cell.angle_gamma   90.00
#
_symmetry.space_group_name_H-M   'P 1'
#
loop_
_entity.id
_entity.type
_entity.pdbx_description
1 polymer ?
#
loop_
_entity_poly.entity_id
_entity_poly.type
_entity_poly.pdbx_seq_one_letter_code
_entity_poly.pdbx_strand_id
1 'polypeptide(L)'
;WLSAAFVQPTPDPSGLPAMPRPYLLLLKLQAGRTQDLADVQRLLRGTSDGARAAMRAIVTQYAADLVEDYDALVTLADLEFGTAPERNEAS
;
A
#
# COMPACT_ATOMS: atom_id res chain seq x y z
N TRP A 1 -5.56 8.98 11.25
CA TRP A 1 -6.00 8.22 10.07
C TRP A 1 -7.05 7.15 10.38
N LEU A 2 -7.07 6.56 11.60
CA LEU A 2 -7.98 5.45 11.93
C LEU A 2 -9.47 5.73 11.67
N SER A 3 -9.99 6.88 12.10
CA SER A 3 -11.39 7.27 11.82
C SER A 3 -11.68 7.35 10.33
N ALA A 4 -10.75 7.90 9.53
CA ALA A 4 -10.90 7.99 8.08
C ALA A 4 -10.89 6.61 7.40
N ALA A 5 -10.09 5.67 7.91
CA ALA A 5 -10.03 4.29 7.41
C ALA A 5 -11.35 3.52 7.57
N PHE A 6 -12.19 3.90 8.53
CA PHE A 6 -13.47 3.25 8.82
C PHE A 6 -14.69 3.89 8.14
N VAL A 7 -14.54 5.06 7.49
CA VAL A 7 -15.66 5.70 6.79
C VAL A 7 -16.12 4.88 5.58
N GLN A 8 -15.18 4.24 4.89
CA GLN A 8 -15.45 3.44 3.69
C GLN A 8 -14.63 2.14 3.69
N PRO A 9 -15.04 1.12 4.46
CA PRO A 9 -14.38 -0.17 4.41
C PRO A 9 -14.52 -0.79 3.01
N THR A 10 -13.48 -1.49 2.56
CA THR A 10 -13.52 -2.24 1.30
C THR A 10 -13.88 -3.69 1.62
N PRO A 11 -14.86 -4.30 0.94
CA PRO A 11 -15.16 -5.72 1.15
C PRO A 11 -13.94 -6.59 0.82
N ASP A 12 -13.65 -7.58 1.66
CA ASP A 12 -12.70 -8.64 1.35
C ASP A 12 -13.31 -9.65 0.35
N PRO A 13 -12.56 -10.66 -0.12
CA PRO A 13 -13.10 -11.68 -1.01
C PRO A 13 -14.28 -12.49 -0.45
N SER A 14 -14.49 -12.46 0.88
CA SER A 14 -15.63 -13.10 1.56
C SER A 14 -16.81 -12.15 1.75
N GLY A 15 -16.70 -10.89 1.31
CA GLY A 15 -17.71 -9.85 1.46
C GLY A 15 -17.72 -9.16 2.82
N LEU A 16 -16.73 -9.42 3.69
CA LEU A 16 -16.64 -8.80 5.00
C LEU A 16 -15.98 -7.42 4.92
N PRO A 17 -16.41 -6.42 5.71
CA PRO A 17 -15.76 -5.12 5.76
C PRO A 17 -14.29 -5.25 6.17
N ALA A 18 -13.36 -4.87 5.28
CA ALA A 18 -11.94 -4.82 5.55
C ALA A 18 -11.39 -3.40 5.47
N MET A 19 -10.28 -3.18 6.16
CA MET A 19 -9.55 -1.92 6.09
C MET A 19 -9.06 -1.70 4.64
N PRO A 20 -9.26 -0.50 4.06
CA PRO A 20 -8.76 -0.23 2.72
C PRO A 20 -7.24 -0.37 2.64
N ARG A 21 -6.73 -0.91 1.52
CA ARG A 21 -5.30 -1.23 1.34
C ARG A 21 -4.34 -0.09 1.69
N PRO A 22 -4.58 1.20 1.33
CA PRO A 22 -3.68 2.28 1.71
C PRO A 22 -3.51 2.47 3.22
N TYR A 23 -4.57 2.28 4.00
CA TYR A 23 -4.52 2.38 5.45
C TYR A 23 -3.90 1.14 6.10
N LEU A 24 -4.13 -0.05 5.52
CA LEU A 24 -3.45 -1.27 5.97
C LEU A 24 -1.93 -1.18 5.75
N LEU A 25 -1.52 -0.62 4.61
CA LEU A 25 -0.11 -0.35 4.33
C LEU A 25 0.47 0.65 5.35
N LEU A 26 -0.21 1.77 5.60
CA LEU A 26 0.21 2.77 6.58
C LEU A 26 0.37 2.16 7.97
N LEU A 27 -0.59 1.35 8.41
CA LEU A 27 -0.56 0.65 9.70
C LEU A 27 0.69 -0.24 9.83
N LYS A 28 1.00 -1.01 8.79
CA LYS A 28 2.16 -1.91 8.77
C LYS A 28 3.48 -1.14 8.74
N LEU A 29 3.54 -0.07 7.94
CA LEU A 29 4.72 0.78 7.85
C LEU A 29 5.04 1.44 9.20
N GLN A 30 4.03 1.98 9.90
CA GLN A 30 4.19 2.54 11.23
C GLN A 30 4.58 1.51 12.30
N ALA A 31 4.20 0.24 12.14
CA ALA A 31 4.62 -0.82 13.04
C ALA A 31 6.11 -1.16 12.90
N GLY A 32 6.68 -1.00 11.70
CA GLY A 32 8.13 -1.03 11.44
C GLY A 32 8.85 -2.37 11.70
N ARG A 33 8.15 -3.43 12.13
CA ARG A 33 8.75 -4.75 12.37
C ARG A 33 9.09 -5.41 11.04
N THR A 34 10.14 -6.23 11.03
CA THR A 34 10.60 -6.96 9.84
C THR A 34 9.49 -7.70 9.10
N GLN A 35 8.59 -8.38 9.82
CA GLN A 35 7.46 -9.08 9.20
C GLN A 35 6.45 -8.11 8.56
N ASP A 36 6.19 -6.97 9.19
CA ASP A 36 5.27 -5.97 8.65
C ASP A 36 5.83 -5.31 7.39
N LEU A 37 7.15 -5.07 7.34
CA LEU A 37 7.82 -4.57 6.15
C LEU A 37 7.77 -5.59 5.00
N ALA A 38 7.96 -6.87 5.28
CA ALA A 38 7.78 -7.94 4.30
C ALA A 38 6.33 -8.01 3.79
N ASP A 39 5.35 -7.80 4.66
CA ASP A 39 3.95 -7.72 4.27
C ASP A 39 3.64 -6.47 3.43
N VAL A 40 4.29 -5.32 3.69
CA VAL A 40 4.19 -4.14 2.84
C VAL A 40 4.70 -4.43 1.43
N GLN A 41 5.85 -5.11 1.29
CA GLN A 41 6.35 -5.51 -0.04
C GLN A 41 5.37 -6.43 -0.77
N ARG A 42 4.74 -7.39 -0.06
CA ARG A 42 3.67 -8.22 -0.62
C ARG A 42 2.44 -7.42 -1.03
N LEU A 43 2.09 -6.38 -0.27
CA LEU A 43 1.01 -5.46 -0.64
C LEU A 43 1.36 -4.62 -1.87
N LEU A 44 2.64 -4.33 -2.12
CA LEU A 44 3.12 -3.53 -3.26
C LEU A 44 3.31 -4.36 -4.53
N ARG A 45 3.54 -5.68 -4.39
CA ARG A 45 3.67 -6.62 -5.50
C ARG A 45 2.48 -6.51 -6.46
N GLY A 46 2.76 -6.30 -7.75
CA GLY A 46 1.75 -6.23 -8.82
C GLY A 46 0.74 -5.10 -8.68
N THR A 47 1.00 -4.11 -7.84
CA THR A 47 0.13 -2.94 -7.65
C THR A 47 0.44 -1.90 -8.72
N SER A 48 -0.59 -1.35 -9.37
CA SER A 48 -0.41 -0.31 -10.39
C SER A 48 0.16 0.98 -9.81
N ASP A 49 0.77 1.80 -10.66
CA ASP A 49 1.34 3.09 -10.27
C ASP A 49 0.30 4.02 -9.67
N GLY A 50 -0.92 4.07 -10.22
CA GLY A 50 -2.01 4.87 -9.65
C GLY A 50 -2.39 4.43 -8.22
N ALA A 51 -2.40 3.13 -7.95
CA ALA A 51 -2.66 2.61 -6.61
C ALA A 51 -1.48 2.85 -5.65
N ARG A 52 -0.23 2.74 -6.13
CA ARG A 52 0.97 3.13 -5.38
C ARG A 52 0.99 4.63 -5.09
N ALA A 53 0.55 5.48 -6.01
CA ALA A 53 0.43 6.92 -5.80
C ALA A 53 -0.62 7.23 -4.71
N ALA A 54 -1.77 6.53 -4.72
CA ALA A 54 -2.78 6.67 -3.68
C ALA A 54 -2.26 6.21 -2.29
N MET A 55 -1.50 5.11 -2.23
CA MET A 55 -0.83 4.66 -1.00
C MET A 55 0.17 5.71 -0.51
N ARG A 56 1.03 6.21 -1.40
CA ARG A 56 2.02 7.26 -1.09
C ARG A 56 1.36 8.55 -0.58
N ALA A 57 0.22 8.94 -1.14
CA ALA A 57 -0.54 10.11 -0.69
C ALA A 57 -1.05 9.94 0.75
N ILE A 58 -1.55 8.75 1.11
CA ILE A 58 -1.96 8.43 2.48
C ILE A 58 -0.76 8.44 3.44
N VAL A 59 0.38 7.88 3.04
CA VAL A 59 1.62 7.96 3.85
C VAL A 59 2.04 9.41 4.02
N THR A 60 2.09 10.20 2.95
CA THR A 60 2.43 11.63 2.98
C THR A 60 1.51 12.42 3.93
N GLN A 61 0.21 12.12 3.93
CA GLN A 61 -0.77 12.83 4.75
C GLN A 61 -0.62 12.52 6.25
N TYR A 62 -0.29 11.29 6.61
CA TYR A 62 -0.43 10.81 8.00
C TYR A 62 0.89 10.36 8.66
N ALA A 63 1.96 10.19 7.90
CA ALA A 63 3.30 9.81 8.32
C ALA A 63 4.33 10.29 7.29
N ALA A 64 4.44 11.61 7.13
CA ALA A 64 5.31 12.23 6.13
C ALA A 64 6.80 11.82 6.27
N ASP A 65 7.21 11.49 7.49
CA ASP A 65 8.53 10.96 7.84
C ASP A 65 8.80 9.56 7.28
N LEU A 66 7.76 8.78 6.97
CA LEU A 66 7.86 7.42 6.42
C LEU A 66 7.74 7.37 4.88
N VAL A 67 7.70 8.53 4.20
CA VAL A 67 7.59 8.58 2.74
C VAL A 67 8.83 7.99 2.06
N GLU A 68 10.02 8.26 2.59
CA GLU A 68 11.26 7.69 2.05
C GLU A 68 11.30 6.16 2.23
N ASP A 69 10.89 5.66 3.39
CA ASP A 69 10.77 4.22 3.63
C ASP A 69 9.77 3.55 2.68
N TYR A 70 8.64 4.22 2.42
CA TYR A 70 7.67 3.76 1.44
C TYR A 70 8.29 3.66 0.03
N ASP A 71 8.97 4.71 -0.44
CA ASP A 71 9.59 4.75 -1.77
C ASP A 71 10.70 3.68 -1.89
N ALA A 72 11.46 3.44 -0.82
CA ALA A 72 12.43 2.36 -0.75
C ALA A 72 11.77 0.97 -0.84
N LEU A 73 10.65 0.74 -0.15
CA LEU A 73 9.91 -0.53 -0.20
C LEU A 73 9.25 -0.78 -1.56
N VAL A 74 8.82 0.27 -2.27
CA VAL A 74 8.38 0.18 -3.67
C VAL A 74 9.53 -0.32 -4.54
N THR A 75 10.71 0.29 -4.40
CA THR A 75 11.92 -0.10 -5.14
C THR A 75 12.29 -1.56 -4.86
N LEU A 76 12.28 -1.98 -3.59
CA LEU A 76 12.57 -3.36 -3.21
C LEU A 76 11.55 -4.36 -3.77
N ALA A 77 10.26 -4.02 -3.72
CA ALA A 77 9.22 -4.88 -4.27
C ALA A 77 9.35 -5.05 -5.79
N ASP A 78 9.76 -4.00 -6.52
CA ASP A 78 10.00 -4.08 -7.97
C ASP A 78 11.23 -4.92 -8.30
N LEU A 79 12.29 -4.83 -7.50
CA LEU A 79 13.47 -5.68 -7.65
C LEU A 79 13.17 -7.17 -7.38
N GLU A 80 12.34 -7.46 -6.37
CA GLU A 80 12.02 -8.85 -5.98
C GLU A 80 10.99 -9.49 -6.92
N PHE A 81 9.94 -8.75 -7.28
CA PHE A 81 8.77 -9.31 -7.97
C PHE A 81 8.59 -8.85 -9.41
N GLY A 82 9.44 -7.94 -9.88
CA GLY A 82 9.24 -7.21 -11.13
C GLY A 82 8.24 -6.06 -10.99
N THR A 83 8.30 -5.12 -11.93
CA THR A 83 7.31 -4.06 -12.03
C THR A 83 5.96 -4.65 -12.46
N ALA A 84 4.87 -4.04 -12.00
CA ALA A 84 3.56 -4.40 -12.55
C ALA A 84 3.58 -4.12 -14.07
N PRO A 85 3.13 -5.05 -14.93
CA PRO A 85 2.99 -4.73 -16.33
C PRO A 85 2.09 -3.51 -16.45
N GLU A 86 2.50 -2.52 -17.25
CA GLU A 86 1.63 -1.42 -17.67
C GLU A 86 0.37 -2.07 -18.25
N ARG A 87 -0.74 -2.06 -17.50
CA ARG A 87 -2.03 -2.40 -18.08
C ARG A 87 -2.33 -1.25 -19.02
N ASN A 88 -1.95 -1.41 -20.29
CA ASN A 88 -2.54 -0.65 -21.39
C ASN A 88 -4.05 -0.70 -21.17
N GLU A 89 -4.62 0.45 -20.78
CA GLU A 89 -6.04 0.70 -20.90
C GLU A 89 -6.33 0.75 -22.40
N ALA A 90 -6.48 -0.44 -22.99
CA ALA A 90 -6.91 -0.62 -24.35
C ALA A 90 -8.44 -0.71 -24.37
N SER A 91 -9.03 0.36 -24.92
CA SER A 91 -10.39 0.50 -25.49
C SER A 91 -11.57 0.67 -24.53
#